data_AF-A0A327V6B6-F1
#
_entry.id   AF-A0A327V6B6-F1
#
_cell.length_a   1.000
_cell.length_b   1.000
_cell.length_c   1.000
_cell.angle_alpha   90.00
_cell.angle_beta   90.00
_cell.angle_gamma   90.00
#
_symmetry.space_group_name_H-M   'P 1'
#
loop_
_entity.id
_entity.type
_entity.pdbx_description
1 polymer ?
#
loop_
_entity_poly.entity_id
_entity_poly.type
_entity_poly.pdbx_seq_one_letter_code
_entity_poly.pdbx_strand_id
1 'polypeptide(L)'
;MVISLRQQREAPRGRHTPKLWSVWIVAPLALLMVAALSLVVFHYVYELLSHPASTQKPRKPVDINDVIKTTVTVLTLMGAVLAGIYAYRKQLLAEGDAHRADASQLADRYTTAAEQLGHEQAAVRLAGVYALARLADDWEEQRQVCIDVLCAYLRMPYQPDPSAEGHKIGEREVRLTVISIIRDHLRHPDAATAWSTYALDFTGATLDGGVGPLPQPPRA
;
A
#
# COMPACT_ATOMS: atom_id res chain seq x y z
N MET A 1 -40.07 9.02 -6.38
CA MET A 1 -39.40 7.94 -7.13
C MET A 1 -38.09 8.50 -7.67
N VAL A 2 -37.00 8.38 -6.89
CA VAL A 2 -35.64 8.75 -7.29
C VAL A 2 -34.76 7.58 -6.89
N ILE A 3 -34.27 6.88 -7.89
CA ILE A 3 -33.43 5.69 -7.79
C ILE A 3 -32.01 6.20 -7.52
N SER A 4 -31.63 6.31 -6.25
CA SER A 4 -30.22 6.51 -5.89
C SER A 4 -29.57 5.14 -5.87
N LEU A 5 -28.83 4.86 -6.94
CA LEU A 5 -28.02 3.67 -7.11
C LEU A 5 -27.11 3.51 -5.89
N ARG A 6 -27.45 2.49 -5.11
CA ARG A 6 -26.65 1.88 -4.06
C ARG A 6 -25.25 1.65 -4.63
N GLN A 7 -24.30 2.55 -4.32
CA GLN A 7 -22.88 2.31 -4.52
C GLN A 7 -22.58 0.98 -3.83
N GLN A 8 -22.41 -0.06 -4.63
CA GLN A 8 -21.82 -1.30 -4.18
C GLN A 8 -20.42 -0.92 -3.71
N ARG A 9 -20.27 -0.75 -2.39
CA ARG A 9 -18.99 -0.88 -1.72
C ARG A 9 -18.48 -2.26 -2.12
N GLU A 10 -17.59 -2.32 -3.10
CA GLU A 10 -16.75 -3.49 -3.28
C GLU A 10 -16.06 -3.71 -1.94
N ALA A 11 -16.44 -4.80 -1.27
CA ALA A 11 -15.75 -5.25 -0.07
C ALA A 11 -14.24 -5.31 -0.38
N PRO A 12 -13.36 -4.88 0.54
CA PRO A 12 -11.92 -4.94 0.30
C PRO A 12 -11.56 -6.37 -0.09
N ARG A 13 -11.17 -6.54 -1.36
CA ARG A 13 -10.88 -7.84 -1.95
C ARG A 13 -9.84 -8.54 -1.09
N GLY A 14 -10.27 -9.66 -0.52
CA GLY A 14 -9.48 -10.80 -0.07
C GLY A 14 -8.04 -10.50 0.30
N ARG A 15 -7.83 -10.39 1.61
CA ARG A 15 -6.69 -10.94 2.36
C ARG A 15 -5.79 -11.81 1.46
N HIS A 16 -4.75 -11.22 0.86
CA HIS A 16 -3.71 -11.96 0.16
C HIS A 16 -2.85 -12.64 1.23
N THR A 17 -3.36 -13.76 1.76
CA THR A 17 -2.50 -14.76 2.36
C THR A 17 -1.63 -15.30 1.22
N PRO A 18 -0.29 -15.24 1.31
CA PRO A 18 0.53 -15.94 0.34
C PRO A 18 0.10 -17.41 0.40
N LYS A 19 -0.46 -17.92 -0.70
CA LYS A 19 -0.98 -19.30 -0.79
C LYS A 19 0.17 -20.25 -0.43
N LEU A 20 0.19 -20.77 0.80
CA LEU A 20 1.10 -21.83 1.26
C LEU A 20 1.10 -23.05 0.32
N TRP A 21 0.02 -23.21 -0.43
CA TRP A 21 -0.11 -24.19 -1.50
C TRP A 21 1.03 -24.14 -2.54
N SER A 22 1.60 -22.97 -2.83
CA SER A 22 2.72 -22.84 -3.77
C SER A 22 4.04 -23.37 -3.18
N VAL A 23 4.24 -23.29 -1.86
CA VAL A 23 5.47 -23.79 -1.20
C VAL A 23 5.51 -25.32 -1.24
N TRP A 24 4.36 -25.97 -1.00
CA TRP A 24 4.22 -27.43 -1.06
C TRP A 24 4.36 -28.01 -2.47
N ILE A 25 4.26 -27.22 -3.53
CA ILE A 25 4.46 -27.68 -4.92
C ILE A 25 5.90 -27.42 -5.38
N VAL A 26 6.48 -26.28 -5.03
CA VAL A 26 7.83 -25.93 -5.48
C VAL A 26 8.91 -26.78 -4.80
N ALA A 27 8.75 -27.11 -3.52
CA ALA A 27 9.69 -27.99 -2.81
C ALA A 27 9.80 -29.39 -3.44
N PRO A 28 8.71 -30.15 -3.68
CA PRO A 28 8.81 -31.44 -4.34
C PRO A 28 9.21 -31.31 -5.81
N LEU A 29 8.82 -30.26 -6.52
CA LEU A 29 9.25 -30.05 -7.90
C LEU A 29 10.77 -29.84 -7.99
N ALA A 30 11.35 -29.06 -7.07
CA ALA A 30 12.80 -28.87 -6.99
C ALA A 30 13.52 -30.19 -6.63
N LEU A 31 12.97 -30.96 -5.69
CA LEU A 31 13.49 -32.29 -5.34
C LEU A 31 13.42 -33.27 -6.52
N LEU A 32 12.32 -33.28 -7.28
CA LEU A 32 12.15 -34.11 -8.47
C LEU A 32 13.12 -33.72 -9.59
N MET A 33 13.35 -32.42 -9.78
CA MET A 33 14.36 -31.92 -10.74
C MET A 33 15.76 -32.39 -10.36
N VAL A 34 16.14 -32.28 -9.07
CA VAL A 34 17.42 -32.77 -8.56
C VAL A 34 17.56 -34.29 -8.74
N ALA A 35 16.51 -35.06 -8.39
CA ALA A 35 16.51 -36.50 -8.54
C ALA A 35 16.64 -36.93 -10.01
N ALA A 36 15.89 -36.28 -10.91
CA ALA A 36 15.98 -36.53 -12.35
C ALA A 36 17.37 -36.23 -12.90
N LEU A 37 17.96 -35.09 -12.53
CA LEU A 37 19.33 -34.73 -12.95
C LEU A 37 20.35 -35.78 -12.46
N SER A 38 20.18 -36.24 -11.22
CA SER A 38 21.06 -37.23 -10.60
C SER A 38 20.99 -38.58 -11.32
N LEU A 39 19.79 -39.01 -11.75
CA LEU A 39 19.58 -40.22 -12.54
C LEU A 39 20.17 -40.11 -13.94
N VAL A 40 20.01 -38.96 -14.60
CA VAL A 40 20.60 -38.71 -15.92
C VAL A 40 22.13 -38.79 -15.87
N VAL A 41 22.74 -38.15 -14.88
CA VAL A 41 24.20 -38.21 -14.67
C VAL A 41 24.64 -39.64 -14.38
N PHE A 42 23.93 -40.37 -13.51
CA PHE A 42 24.24 -41.76 -13.21
C PHE A 42 24.17 -42.65 -14.46
N HIS A 43 23.12 -42.52 -15.27
CA HIS A 43 22.96 -43.31 -16.49
C HIS A 43 24.02 -42.98 -17.53
N TYR A 44 24.32 -41.69 -17.73
CA TYR A 44 25.37 -41.25 -18.65
C TYR A 44 26.75 -41.74 -18.22
N VAL A 45 27.08 -41.65 -16.93
CA VAL A 45 28.34 -42.16 -16.37
C VAL A 45 28.39 -43.68 -16.46
N TYR A 46 27.28 -44.38 -16.19
CA TYR A 46 27.19 -45.83 -16.31
C TYR A 46 27.39 -46.28 -17.76
N GLU A 47 26.73 -45.65 -18.74
CA GLU A 47 26.93 -45.97 -20.16
C GLU A 47 28.36 -45.64 -20.61
N LEU A 48 28.87 -44.46 -20.27
CA LEU A 48 30.22 -44.02 -20.65
C LEU A 48 31.32 -44.92 -20.04
N LEU A 49 31.11 -45.45 -18.84
CA LEU A 49 32.04 -46.39 -18.19
C LEU A 49 31.83 -47.85 -18.62
N SER A 50 30.60 -48.24 -19.00
CA SER A 50 30.29 -49.62 -19.41
C SER A 50 30.62 -49.90 -20.87
N HIS A 51 30.58 -48.91 -21.76
CA HIS A 51 30.93 -49.08 -23.18
C HIS A 51 32.42 -49.44 -23.43
N PRO A 52 33.42 -48.89 -22.71
CA PRO A 52 34.82 -49.33 -22.83
C PRO A 52 35.18 -50.54 -21.94
N ALA A 53 34.33 -50.93 -20.98
CA ALA A 53 34.63 -52.02 -20.04
C ALA A 53 34.41 -53.43 -20.59
N SER A 54 33.75 -53.59 -21.75
CA SER A 54 33.52 -54.90 -22.37
C SER A 54 34.66 -55.38 -23.28
N THR A 55 35.62 -54.51 -23.64
CA THR A 55 36.66 -54.83 -24.63
C THR A 55 38.12 -54.66 -24.14
N GLN A 56 38.37 -54.19 -22.91
CA GLN A 56 39.75 -53.94 -22.43
C GLN A 56 40.08 -54.71 -21.12
N LYS A 57 40.94 -55.73 -21.24
CA LYS A 57 41.74 -56.28 -20.13
C LYS A 57 43.10 -55.56 -20.14
N PRO A 58 43.58 -54.93 -19.05
CA PRO A 58 43.07 -54.94 -17.68
C PRO A 58 42.16 -53.74 -17.37
N ARG A 59 41.31 -53.91 -16.34
CA ARG A 59 40.34 -52.91 -15.88
C ARG A 59 41.07 -51.66 -15.38
N LYS A 60 40.95 -50.53 -16.08
CA LYS A 60 41.41 -49.22 -15.59
C LYS A 60 40.67 -48.93 -14.27
N PRO A 61 41.37 -48.77 -13.13
CA PRO A 61 40.72 -48.50 -11.86
C PRO A 61 39.99 -47.15 -11.94
N VAL A 62 38.77 -47.11 -11.39
CA VAL A 62 38.00 -45.86 -11.27
C VAL A 62 38.82 -44.91 -10.41
N ASP A 63 39.18 -43.75 -10.97
CA ASP A 63 39.93 -42.74 -10.23
C ASP A 63 39.01 -42.08 -9.21
N ILE A 64 39.33 -42.25 -7.93
CA ILE A 64 38.57 -41.69 -6.81
C ILE A 64 38.48 -40.15 -6.94
N ASN A 65 39.47 -39.52 -7.58
CA ASN A 65 39.49 -38.08 -7.80
C ASN A 65 38.40 -37.61 -8.76
N ASP A 66 38.04 -38.39 -9.79
CA ASP A 66 36.97 -38.06 -10.73
C ASP A 66 35.59 -38.17 -10.05
N VAL A 67 35.43 -39.17 -9.17
CA VAL A 67 34.20 -39.35 -8.38
C VAL A 67 34.02 -38.20 -7.39
N ILE A 68 35.10 -37.77 -6.72
CA ILE A 68 35.06 -36.61 -5.81
C ILE A 68 34.72 -35.34 -6.59
N LYS A 69 35.37 -35.10 -7.73
CA LYS A 69 35.18 -33.89 -8.52
C LYS A 69 33.75 -33.74 -9.03
N THR A 70 33.18 -34.82 -9.56
CA THR A 70 31.78 -34.82 -10.03
C THR A 70 30.79 -34.58 -8.89
N THR A 71 30.97 -35.24 -7.75
CA THR A 71 30.11 -35.07 -6.56
C THR A 71 30.14 -33.62 -6.05
N VAL A 72 31.32 -33.02 -5.97
CA VAL A 72 31.47 -31.61 -5.56
C VAL A 72 30.75 -30.68 -6.53
N THR A 73 30.92 -30.86 -7.84
CA THR A 73 30.26 -30.00 -8.85
C THR A 73 28.73 -30.08 -8.79
N VAL A 74 28.17 -31.27 -8.60
CA VAL A 74 26.71 -31.47 -8.48
C VAL A 74 26.20 -30.77 -7.22
N LEU A 75 26.89 -30.92 -6.09
CA LEU A 75 26.49 -30.29 -4.83
C LEU A 75 26.52 -28.75 -4.93
N THR A 76 27.55 -28.20 -5.55
CA THR A 76 27.68 -26.76 -5.79
C THR A 76 26.55 -26.23 -6.69
N LEU A 77 26.25 -26.91 -7.80
CA LEU A 77 25.17 -26.50 -8.69
C LEU A 77 23.81 -26.53 -8.00
N MET A 78 23.55 -27.57 -7.20
CA MET A 78 22.32 -27.67 -6.42
C MET A 78 22.21 -26.55 -5.38
N GLY A 79 23.30 -26.25 -4.67
CA GLY A 79 23.38 -25.12 -3.75
C GLY A 79 23.09 -23.78 -4.44
N ALA A 80 23.64 -23.56 -5.64
CA ALA A 80 23.41 -22.36 -6.42
C ALA A 80 21.94 -22.20 -6.85
N VAL A 81 21.30 -23.29 -7.29
CA VAL A 81 19.87 -23.29 -7.67
C VAL A 81 18.99 -22.97 -6.46
N LEU A 82 19.23 -23.61 -5.31
CA LEU A 82 18.46 -23.36 -4.08
C LEU A 82 18.64 -21.91 -3.58
N ALA A 83 19.87 -21.40 -3.62
CA ALA A 83 20.15 -20.01 -3.28
C ALA A 83 19.42 -19.03 -4.22
N GLY A 84 19.40 -19.31 -5.53
CA GLY A 84 18.68 -18.51 -6.52
C GLY A 84 17.16 -18.50 -6.28
N ILE A 85 16.55 -19.66 -6.02
CA ILE A 85 15.12 -19.78 -5.71
C ILE A 85 14.78 -19.02 -4.42
N TYR A 86 15.60 -19.14 -3.38
CA TYR A 86 15.43 -18.40 -2.13
C TYR A 86 15.50 -16.89 -2.36
N ALA A 87 16.51 -16.41 -3.10
CA ALA A 87 16.67 -14.99 -3.43
C ALA A 87 15.46 -14.46 -4.21
N TYR A 88 14.98 -15.19 -5.20
CA TYR A 88 13.79 -14.83 -5.99
C TYR A 88 12.51 -14.76 -5.13
N ARG A 89 12.28 -15.76 -4.27
CA ARG A 89 11.13 -15.77 -3.34
C ARG A 89 11.20 -14.60 -2.36
N LYS A 90 12.39 -14.32 -1.82
CA LYS A 90 12.62 -13.21 -0.90
C LYS A 90 12.32 -11.87 -1.57
N GLN A 91 12.71 -11.70 -2.84
CA GLN A 91 12.45 -10.49 -3.60
C GLN A 91 10.94 -10.24 -3.79
N LEU A 92 10.18 -11.26 -4.21
CA LEU A 92 8.73 -11.14 -4.38
C LEU A 92 7.99 -10.79 -3.07
N LEU A 93 8.46 -11.31 -1.94
CA LEU A 93 7.89 -10.94 -0.63
C LEU A 93 8.22 -9.49 -0.27
N ALA A 94 9.47 -9.07 -0.51
CA ALA A 94 9.91 -7.70 -0.21
C ALA A 94 9.15 -6.64 -1.04
N GLU A 95 8.84 -6.92 -2.31
CA GLU A 95 8.03 -6.04 -3.16
C GLU A 95 6.60 -5.86 -2.60
N GLY A 96 5.97 -6.97 -2.16
CA GLY A 96 4.65 -6.92 -1.55
C GLY A 96 4.64 -6.23 -0.18
N ASP A 97 5.68 -6.43 0.63
CA ASP A 97 5.82 -5.78 1.93
C ASP A 97 6.07 -4.28 1.79
N ALA A 98 6.83 -3.84 0.77
CA ALA A 98 7.06 -2.43 0.49
C ALA A 98 5.75 -1.69 0.18
N HIS A 99 4.93 -2.22 -0.73
CA HIS A 99 3.62 -1.62 -1.04
C HIS A 99 2.68 -1.56 0.17
N ARG A 100 2.71 -2.58 1.03
CA ARG A 100 1.91 -2.58 2.27
C ARG A 100 2.42 -1.56 3.28
N ALA A 101 3.73 -1.41 3.39
CA ALA A 101 4.35 -0.44 4.27
C ALA A 101 3.98 0.99 3.85
N ASP A 102 4.01 1.29 2.54
CA ASP A 102 3.61 2.60 2.01
C ASP A 102 2.13 2.89 2.34
N ALA A 103 1.24 1.94 2.07
CA ALA A 103 -0.19 2.09 2.36
C ALA A 103 -0.46 2.27 3.87
N SER A 104 0.25 1.52 4.72
CA SER A 104 0.13 1.67 6.18
C SER A 104 0.63 3.03 6.64
N GLN A 105 1.74 3.51 6.09
CA GLN A 105 2.29 4.81 6.44
C GLN A 105 1.33 5.96 6.10
N LEU A 106 0.66 5.89 4.94
CA LEU A 106 -0.35 6.88 4.56
C LEU A 106 -1.59 6.83 5.48
N ALA A 107 -2.02 5.63 5.85
CA ALA A 107 -3.12 5.45 6.80
C ALA A 107 -2.79 5.97 8.22
N ASP A 108 -1.55 5.81 8.67
CA ASP A 108 -1.09 6.35 9.95
C ASP A 108 -1.07 7.89 9.92
N ARG A 109 -0.54 8.48 8.83
CA ARG A 109 -0.58 9.94 8.62
C ARG A 109 -2.00 10.48 8.59
N TYR A 110 -2.93 9.77 7.96
CA TYR A 110 -4.35 10.11 7.97
C TYR A 110 -4.89 10.17 9.40
N THR A 111 -4.62 9.14 10.19
CA THR A 111 -5.11 9.04 11.57
C THR A 111 -4.58 10.20 12.42
N THR A 112 -3.28 10.50 12.31
CA THR A 112 -2.68 11.64 13.00
C THR A 112 -3.28 12.97 12.55
N ALA A 113 -3.48 13.19 11.25
CA ALA A 113 -4.03 14.44 10.73
C ALA A 113 -5.50 14.63 11.14
N ALA A 114 -6.30 13.55 11.16
CA ALA A 114 -7.67 13.57 11.64
C ALA A 114 -7.75 13.87 13.15
N GLU A 115 -6.84 13.31 13.95
CA GLU A 115 -6.73 13.61 15.38
C GLU A 115 -6.35 15.08 15.63
N GLN A 116 -5.37 15.61 14.87
CA GLN A 116 -5.01 17.03 14.92
C GLN A 116 -6.18 17.96 14.57
N LEU A 117 -6.96 17.60 13.55
CA LEU A 117 -8.17 18.35 13.16
C LEU A 117 -9.24 18.36 14.27
N GLY A 118 -9.33 17.30 15.06
CA GLY A 118 -10.25 17.19 16.20
C GLY A 118 -9.77 17.90 17.47
N HIS A 119 -8.59 18.51 17.47
CA HIS A 119 -7.95 19.02 18.68
C HIS A 119 -8.59 20.34 19.21
N GLU A 120 -8.58 20.55 20.52
CA GLU A 120 -9.19 21.75 21.15
C GLU A 120 -8.49 23.06 20.77
N GLN A 121 -7.20 23.01 20.47
CA GLN A 121 -6.41 24.18 20.05
C GLN A 121 -6.51 24.43 18.55
N ALA A 122 -6.91 25.65 18.16
CA ALA A 122 -7.10 26.03 16.75
C ALA A 122 -5.83 25.89 15.90
N ALA A 123 -4.64 26.17 16.45
CA ALA A 123 -3.38 26.02 15.74
C ALA A 123 -3.12 24.55 15.33
N VAL A 124 -3.46 23.60 16.21
CA VAL A 124 -3.33 22.16 15.92
C VAL A 124 -4.38 21.73 14.89
N ARG A 125 -5.60 22.27 14.95
CA ARG A 125 -6.63 22.02 13.93
C ARG A 125 -6.20 22.50 12.55
N LEU A 126 -5.61 23.70 12.45
CA LEU A 126 -5.05 24.22 11.20
C LEU A 126 -3.96 23.31 10.65
N ALA A 127 -3.06 22.80 11.51
CA ALA A 127 -2.05 21.84 11.09
C ALA A 127 -2.69 20.56 10.52
N GLY A 128 -3.73 20.03 11.19
CA GLY A 128 -4.51 18.89 10.71
C GLY A 128 -5.17 19.13 9.35
N VAL A 129 -5.74 20.32 9.11
CA VAL A 129 -6.32 20.71 7.82
C VAL A 129 -5.25 20.64 6.70
N TYR A 130 -4.09 21.27 6.90
CA TYR A 130 -3.02 21.23 5.89
C TYR A 130 -2.45 19.83 5.70
N ALA A 131 -2.33 19.04 6.76
CA ALA A 131 -1.86 17.66 6.69
C ALA A 131 -2.83 16.77 5.89
N LEU A 132 -4.15 16.90 6.10
CA LEU A 132 -5.17 16.20 5.32
C LEU A 132 -5.17 16.63 3.86
N ALA A 133 -5.02 17.91 3.57
CA ALA A 133 -4.95 18.41 2.20
C ALA A 133 -3.72 17.84 1.47
N ARG A 134 -2.55 17.90 2.11
CA ARG A 134 -1.31 17.33 1.54
C ARG A 134 -1.42 15.81 1.36
N LEU A 135 -2.03 15.12 2.31
CA LEU A 135 -2.25 13.68 2.20
C LEU A 135 -3.23 13.33 1.07
N ALA A 136 -4.26 14.15 0.86
CA ALA A 136 -5.18 13.98 -0.26
C ALA A 136 -4.42 14.04 -1.60
N ASP A 137 -3.46 14.96 -1.75
CA ASP A 137 -2.63 15.07 -2.95
C ASP A 137 -1.76 13.82 -3.16
N ASP A 138 -1.14 13.32 -2.10
CA ASP A 138 -0.18 12.21 -2.14
C ASP A 138 -0.86 10.83 -2.22
N TRP A 139 -2.10 10.69 -1.75
CA TRP A 139 -2.80 9.41 -1.63
C TRP A 139 -4.01 9.31 -2.55
N GLU A 140 -3.75 9.16 -3.85
CA GLU A 140 -4.79 9.16 -4.90
C GLU A 140 -5.90 8.13 -4.64
N GLU A 141 -5.58 6.91 -4.21
CA GLU A 141 -6.61 5.86 -4.00
C GLU A 141 -7.59 6.15 -2.85
N GLN A 142 -7.19 7.00 -1.89
CA GLN A 142 -8.03 7.38 -0.74
C GLN A 142 -8.20 8.89 -0.62
N ARG A 143 -7.98 9.64 -1.70
CA ARG A 143 -8.15 11.10 -1.74
C ARG A 143 -9.55 11.51 -1.30
N GLN A 144 -10.56 10.75 -1.72
CA GLN A 144 -11.97 10.95 -1.30
C GLN A 144 -12.13 10.93 0.22
N VAL A 145 -11.40 10.08 0.95
CA VAL A 145 -11.52 9.97 2.42
C VAL A 145 -11.01 11.24 3.10
N CYS A 146 -9.91 11.81 2.61
CA CYS A 146 -9.37 13.07 3.14
C CYS A 146 -10.34 14.23 2.86
N ILE A 147 -10.90 14.28 1.64
CA ILE A 147 -11.91 15.27 1.25
C ILE A 147 -13.16 15.14 2.13
N ASP A 148 -13.65 13.93 2.35
CA ASP A 148 -14.85 13.66 3.16
C ASP A 148 -14.69 14.17 4.60
N VAL A 149 -13.50 14.01 5.20
CA VAL A 149 -13.23 14.52 6.55
C VAL A 149 -13.26 16.05 6.58
N LEU A 150 -12.65 16.71 5.59
CA LEU A 150 -12.69 18.17 5.47
C LEU A 150 -14.13 18.69 5.29
N CYS A 151 -14.92 18.04 4.42
CA CYS A 151 -16.34 18.34 4.24
C CYS A 151 -17.16 18.06 5.50
N ALA A 152 -16.92 16.95 6.18
CA ALA A 152 -17.57 16.63 7.46
C ALA A 152 -17.27 17.67 8.54
N TYR A 153 -16.03 18.16 8.61
CA TYR A 153 -15.64 19.22 9.53
C TYR A 153 -16.48 20.50 9.30
N LEU A 154 -16.69 20.88 8.04
CA LEU A 154 -17.55 22.02 7.68
C LEU A 154 -19.03 21.78 8.02
N ARG A 155 -19.49 20.55 8.17
CA ARG A 155 -20.87 20.24 8.58
C ARG A 155 -21.08 20.21 10.09
N MET A 156 -20.01 20.30 10.89
CA MET A 156 -20.13 20.36 12.35
C MET A 156 -20.76 21.67 12.82
N PRO A 157 -21.45 21.68 13.98
CA PRO A 157 -22.01 22.88 14.57
C PRO A 157 -20.97 24.00 14.68
N TYR A 158 -21.36 25.19 14.23
CA TYR A 158 -20.48 26.35 14.17
C TYR A 158 -21.21 27.57 14.70
N GLN A 159 -20.63 28.20 15.74
CA GLN A 159 -21.13 29.44 16.32
C GLN A 159 -20.22 30.61 15.95
N PRO A 160 -20.59 31.44 14.95
CA PRO A 160 -19.74 32.54 14.47
C PRO A 160 -19.72 33.73 15.42
N ASP A 161 -20.75 33.91 16.25
CA ASP A 161 -20.87 35.02 17.20
C ASP A 161 -19.87 34.84 18.37
N PRO A 162 -18.87 35.73 18.53
CA PRO A 162 -17.89 35.64 19.61
C PRO A 162 -18.49 35.76 21.02
N SER A 163 -19.70 36.33 21.13
CA SER A 163 -20.40 36.54 22.40
C SER A 163 -21.33 35.40 22.81
N ALA A 164 -21.56 34.43 21.92
CA ALA A 164 -22.50 33.34 22.16
C ALA A 164 -21.83 32.12 22.82
N GLU A 165 -22.63 31.38 23.59
CA GLU A 165 -22.21 30.11 24.19
C GLU A 165 -21.85 29.08 23.10
N GLY A 166 -20.77 28.33 23.31
CA GLY A 166 -20.26 27.37 22.33
C GLY A 166 -19.38 27.97 21.22
N HIS A 167 -19.09 29.28 21.26
CA HIS A 167 -18.09 29.89 20.38
C HIS A 167 -16.70 29.28 20.62
N LYS A 168 -16.12 28.70 19.56
CA LYS A 168 -14.76 28.15 19.58
C LYS A 168 -13.78 29.16 18.99
N ILE A 169 -12.80 29.57 19.79
CA ILE A 169 -11.74 30.48 19.35
C ILE A 169 -11.00 29.88 18.15
N GLY A 170 -10.80 30.70 17.13
CA GLY A 170 -10.08 30.32 15.90
C GLY A 170 -10.84 29.38 14.96
N GLU A 171 -12.05 28.95 15.32
CA GLU A 171 -12.85 28.02 14.50
C GLU A 171 -13.18 28.57 13.12
N ARG A 172 -13.47 29.87 13.06
CA ARG A 172 -13.71 30.57 11.81
C ARG A 172 -12.52 30.47 10.85
N GLU A 173 -11.30 30.70 11.36
CA GLU A 173 -10.08 30.64 10.55
C GLU A 173 -9.78 29.22 10.06
N VAL A 174 -10.05 28.20 10.89
CA VAL A 174 -9.95 26.80 10.48
C VAL A 174 -10.91 26.51 9.33
N ARG A 175 -12.19 26.86 9.46
CA ARG A 175 -13.21 26.62 8.43
C ARG A 175 -12.93 27.38 7.14
N LEU A 176 -12.49 28.64 7.23
CA LEU A 176 -12.06 29.41 6.06
C LEU A 176 -10.85 28.78 5.36
N THR A 177 -9.92 28.23 6.12
CA THR A 177 -8.77 27.50 5.55
C THR A 177 -9.23 26.26 4.78
N VAL A 178 -10.15 25.47 5.35
CA VAL A 178 -10.73 24.31 4.64
C VAL A 178 -11.41 24.75 3.34
N ILE A 179 -12.22 25.81 3.38
CA ILE A 179 -12.91 26.35 2.19
C ILE A 179 -11.90 26.85 1.15
N SER A 180 -10.82 27.51 1.57
CA SER A 180 -9.78 28.00 0.66
C SER A 180 -9.06 26.84 -0.03
N ILE A 181 -8.68 25.82 0.73
CA ILE A 181 -8.02 24.62 0.18
C ILE A 181 -8.92 23.95 -0.85
N ILE A 182 -10.18 23.70 -0.50
CA ILE A 182 -11.12 23.09 -1.45
C ILE A 182 -11.25 23.96 -2.71
N ARG A 183 -11.42 25.28 -2.55
CA ARG A 183 -11.50 26.21 -3.68
C ARG A 183 -10.27 26.12 -4.58
N ASP A 184 -9.07 26.08 -4.01
CA ASP A 184 -7.82 26.06 -4.77
C ASP A 184 -7.66 24.75 -5.57
N HIS A 185 -8.06 23.61 -5.00
CA HIS A 185 -8.08 22.32 -5.70
C HIS A 185 -9.18 22.19 -6.76
N LEU A 186 -10.18 23.08 -6.75
CA LEU A 186 -11.23 23.15 -7.77
C LEU A 186 -10.92 24.11 -8.91
N ARG A 187 -9.97 25.04 -8.74
CA ARG A 187 -9.63 26.07 -9.74
C ARG A 187 -8.92 25.54 -10.97
N HIS A 188 -8.16 24.45 -10.82
CA HIS A 188 -7.35 23.86 -11.88
C HIS A 188 -7.77 22.41 -12.12
N PRO A 189 -8.89 22.18 -12.84
CA PRO A 189 -9.45 20.83 -13.01
C PRO A 189 -8.53 19.87 -13.77
N ASP A 190 -7.54 20.39 -14.51
CA ASP A 190 -6.57 19.59 -15.26
C ASP A 190 -5.34 19.16 -14.43
N ALA A 191 -5.23 19.62 -13.17
CA ALA A 191 -4.13 19.25 -12.29
C ALA A 191 -4.28 17.82 -11.77
N ALA A 192 -3.15 17.10 -11.59
CA ALA A 192 -3.16 15.75 -11.00
C ALA A 192 -3.73 15.71 -9.58
N THR A 193 -3.71 16.85 -8.87
CA THR A 193 -4.27 17.03 -7.53
C THR A 193 -5.69 17.62 -7.55
N ALA A 194 -6.32 17.78 -8.72
CA ALA A 194 -7.65 18.37 -8.81
C ALA A 194 -8.70 17.57 -8.03
N TRP A 195 -9.62 18.29 -7.37
CA TRP A 195 -10.73 17.69 -6.61
C TRP A 195 -12.06 17.77 -7.37
N SER A 196 -12.05 18.26 -8.62
CA SER A 196 -13.25 18.50 -9.44
C SER A 196 -14.05 17.23 -9.76
N THR A 197 -13.41 16.06 -9.76
CA THR A 197 -14.04 14.76 -10.02
C THR A 197 -14.50 14.03 -8.74
N TYR A 198 -14.21 14.59 -7.57
CA TYR A 198 -14.52 13.99 -6.27
C TYR A 198 -15.86 14.50 -5.73
N ALA A 199 -16.51 13.70 -4.89
CA ALA A 199 -17.76 14.11 -4.25
C ALA A 199 -17.47 15.11 -3.12
N LEU A 200 -18.18 16.23 -3.12
CA LEU A 200 -18.09 17.27 -2.10
C LEU A 200 -19.46 17.45 -1.45
N ASP A 201 -19.62 16.93 -0.23
CA ASP A 201 -20.87 17.06 0.54
C ASP A 201 -20.79 18.22 1.54
N PHE A 202 -21.44 19.34 1.19
CA PHE A 202 -21.60 20.50 2.07
C PHE A 202 -23.00 20.57 2.70
N THR A 203 -23.77 19.48 2.69
CA THR A 203 -25.14 19.48 3.21
C THR A 203 -25.16 19.90 4.69
N GLY A 204 -25.85 21.00 4.99
CA GLY A 204 -25.91 21.56 6.35
C GLY A 204 -24.67 22.32 6.81
N ALA A 205 -23.68 22.54 5.94
CA ALA A 205 -22.52 23.36 6.26
C ALA A 205 -22.88 24.86 6.29
N THR A 206 -22.47 25.55 7.35
CA THR A 206 -22.56 27.02 7.43
C THR A 206 -21.36 27.64 6.72
N LEU A 207 -21.63 28.38 5.63
CA LEU A 207 -20.65 29.12 4.83
C LEU A 207 -20.94 30.63 4.94
N ASP A 208 -20.27 31.31 5.87
CA ASP A 208 -20.52 32.73 6.22
C ASP A 208 -19.65 33.72 5.41
N GLY A 209 -18.84 33.22 4.47
CA GLY A 209 -18.01 34.03 3.58
C GLY A 209 -16.97 34.90 4.31
N GLY A 210 -16.79 34.70 5.62
CA GLY A 210 -15.98 35.58 6.45
C GLY A 210 -16.62 36.94 6.76
N VAL A 211 -17.94 37.10 6.65
CA VAL A 211 -18.59 38.31 7.18
C VAL A 211 -18.99 38.01 8.63
N GLY A 212 -18.43 38.73 9.60
CA GLY A 212 -18.89 38.63 10.99
C GLY A 212 -20.38 38.96 11.11
N PRO A 213 -21.04 38.65 12.24
CA PRO A 213 -22.45 38.97 12.42
C PRO A 213 -22.69 40.46 12.08
N LEU A 214 -23.68 40.74 11.23
CA LEU A 214 -24.12 42.12 11.05
C LEU A 214 -24.57 42.65 12.42
N PRO A 215 -24.21 43.88 12.80
CA PRO A 215 -24.66 44.45 14.06
C PRO A 215 -26.19 44.37 14.11
N GLN A 216 -26.69 43.69 15.14
CA GLN A 216 -28.12 43.59 15.39
C GLN A 216 -28.66 45.02 15.62
N PRO A 217 -29.76 45.43 14.97
CA PRO A 217 -30.36 46.72 15.25
C PRO A 217 -30.77 46.79 16.73
N PRO A 218 -30.68 47.96 17.39
CA PRO A 218 -31.10 48.10 18.78
C PRO A 218 -32.55 47.65 18.90
N ARG A 219 -32.82 46.76 19.87
CA ARG A 219 -34.20 46.36 20.20
C ARG A 219 -34.91 47.61 20.72
N ALA A 220 -35.96 48.03 20.01
CA ALA A 220 -36.86 49.10 20.42
C ALA A 220 -37.68 48.69 21.65
#